data_AF-A0A933LW82-F1
#
_entry.id   AF-A0A933LW82-F1
#
_cell.length_a   1.000
_cell.length_b   1.000
_cell.length_c   1.000
_cell.angle_alpha   90.00
_cell.angle_beta   90.00
_cell.angle_gamma   90.00
#
_symmetry.space_group_name_H-M   'P 1'
#
loop_
_entity.id
_entity.type
_entity.pdbx_description
1 polymer ?
#
loop_
_entity_poly.entity_id
_entity_poly.type
_entity_poly.pdbx_seq_one_letter_code
_entity_poly.pdbx_strand_id
1 'polypeptide(L)'
;MSRDGFTLLELLVVIAILAIVAGAAVVAFEGVETEADERLLEKEILSVREAVLAFHRDTGCLPRQGPLALVPDGGRVPVPAGGRDWFLSPANAVQLYEEPLDASGTPIMPFDRDRGRGWRGPYLTRFAEGWVDAGAGLGTDGSGSPTAGPVLEKMPGVADPFEHPPVGNYLVWRALAGGRPLPRHGRPFLFFDLARRDRARVVSMGPDGIYEAGSGDDVTIHLFR
;
A
#
# COMPACT_ATOMS: atom_id res chain seq x y z
N MET A 1 40.77 54.93 -0.28
CA MET A 1 39.72 53.90 -0.46
C MET A 1 40.34 52.76 -1.26
N SER A 2 41.02 51.83 -0.60
CA SER A 2 41.60 50.65 -1.26
C SER A 2 40.53 49.57 -1.33
N ARG A 3 40.25 49.10 -2.54
CA ARG A 3 39.48 47.87 -2.76
C ARG A 3 40.47 46.72 -2.71
N ASP A 4 40.47 45.98 -1.62
CA ASP A 4 41.23 44.74 -1.53
C ASP A 4 40.62 43.74 -2.51
N GLY A 5 41.37 43.41 -3.57
CA GLY A 5 40.97 42.45 -4.58
C GLY A 5 41.18 41.03 -4.07
N PHE A 6 40.11 40.23 -4.08
CA PHE A 6 40.16 38.80 -3.80
C PHE A 6 41.27 38.12 -4.62
N THR A 7 42.11 37.32 -3.96
CA THR A 7 43.20 36.60 -4.64
C THR A 7 42.68 35.30 -5.26
N LEU A 8 43.31 34.84 -6.35
CA LEU A 8 42.98 33.54 -6.97
C LEU A 8 43.12 32.36 -6.00
N LEU A 9 44.07 32.45 -5.07
CA LEU A 9 44.29 31.42 -4.05
C LEU A 9 43.13 31.36 -3.06
N GLU A 10 42.58 32.49 -2.67
CA GLU A 10 41.43 32.57 -1.77
C GLU A 10 40.18 31.97 -2.40
N LEU A 11 39.93 32.23 -3.69
CA LEU A 11 38.85 31.60 -4.44
C LEU A 11 39.04 30.07 -4.54
N LEU A 12 40.27 29.61 -4.77
CA LEU A 12 40.58 28.18 -4.86
C LEU A 12 40.34 27.46 -3.52
N VAL A 13 40.78 28.06 -2.41
CA VAL A 13 40.54 27.53 -1.06
C VAL A 13 39.04 27.47 -0.77
N VAL A 14 38.27 28.50 -1.12
CA VAL A 14 36.82 28.51 -0.93
C VAL A 14 36.14 27.40 -1.73
N ILE A 15 36.49 27.21 -3.00
CA ILE A 15 35.91 26.15 -3.84
C ILE A 15 36.30 24.77 -3.30
N ALA A 16 37.54 24.58 -2.84
CA ALA A 16 37.98 23.33 -2.25
C ALA A 16 37.20 23.01 -0.96
N ILE A 17 36.99 24.00 -0.08
CA ILE A 17 36.18 23.83 1.14
C ILE A 17 34.72 23.53 0.77
N LEU A 18 34.14 24.24 -0.20
CA LEU A 18 32.76 23.99 -0.66
C LEU A 18 32.60 22.59 -1.24
N ALA A 19 33.57 22.10 -2.02
CA ALA A 19 33.53 20.74 -2.57
C ALA A 19 33.56 19.67 -1.47
N ILE A 20 34.41 19.84 -0.45
CA ILE A 20 34.49 18.92 0.70
C ILE A 20 33.18 18.94 1.50
N VAL A 21 32.65 20.13 1.80
CA VAL A 21 31.41 20.28 2.56
C VAL A 21 30.22 19.72 1.78
N ALA A 22 30.14 19.98 0.48
CA ALA A 22 29.08 19.43 -0.38
C ALA A 22 29.14 17.90 -0.44
N GLY A 23 30.34 17.31 -0.58
CA GLY A 23 30.52 15.86 -0.55
C GLY A 23 30.11 15.23 0.79
N ALA A 24 30.52 15.84 1.91
CA ALA A 24 30.15 15.37 3.24
C ALA A 24 28.64 15.49 3.50
N ALA A 25 28.01 16.55 2.99
CA ALA A 25 26.58 16.76 3.09
C ALA A 25 25.79 15.65 2.37
N VAL A 26 26.15 15.29 1.14
CA VAL A 26 25.46 14.24 0.36
C VAL A 26 25.43 12.91 1.11
N VAL A 27 26.57 12.47 1.65
CA VAL A 27 26.67 11.21 2.41
C VAL A 27 25.82 11.24 3.69
N ALA A 28 25.68 12.41 4.32
CA ALA A 28 24.87 12.54 5.53
C ALA A 28 23.35 12.51 5.25
N PHE A 29 22.90 12.85 4.04
CA PHE A 29 21.48 12.86 3.69
C PHE A 29 20.94 11.49 3.27
N GLU A 30 21.74 10.65 2.60
CA GLU A 30 21.30 9.33 2.11
C GLU A 30 20.76 8.41 3.21
N GLY A 31 21.32 8.44 4.42
CA GLY A 31 20.85 7.61 5.55
C GLY A 31 19.60 8.14 6.27
N VAL A 32 19.28 9.43 6.12
CA VAL A 32 18.17 10.06 6.86
C VAL A 32 16.82 9.78 6.21
N GLU A 33 16.77 9.70 4.88
CA GLU A 33 15.54 9.39 4.13
C GLU A 33 15.02 7.98 4.47
N THR A 34 15.89 6.97 4.43
CA THR A 34 15.50 5.58 4.77
C THR A 34 14.99 5.45 6.20
N GLU A 35 15.66 6.07 7.19
CA GLU A 35 15.19 6.02 8.58
C GLU A 35 13.84 6.75 8.77
N ALA A 36 13.61 7.83 8.02
CA ALA A 36 12.33 8.54 8.05
C ALA A 36 11.20 7.68 7.47
N ASP A 37 11.46 6.99 6.35
CA ASP A 37 10.50 6.11 5.68
C ASP A 37 10.18 4.88 6.52
N GLU A 38 11.17 4.27 7.19
CA GLU A 38 10.93 3.16 8.13
C GLU A 38 10.03 3.58 9.30
N ARG A 39 10.29 4.75 9.89
CA ARG A 39 9.44 5.30 10.97
C ARG A 39 8.04 5.68 10.48
N LEU A 40 7.91 6.05 9.21
CA LEU A 40 6.62 6.32 8.60
C LEU A 40 5.87 5.01 8.36
N LEU A 41 6.56 3.99 7.84
CA LEU A 41 6.02 2.65 7.60
C LEU A 41 5.44 2.05 8.88
N GLU A 42 6.17 2.13 10.00
CA GLU A 42 5.69 1.63 11.29
C GLU A 42 4.33 2.23 11.68
N LYS A 43 4.13 3.52 11.42
CA LYS A 43 2.86 4.21 11.71
C LYS A 43 1.78 3.86 10.70
N GLU A 44 2.12 3.80 9.42
CA GLU A 44 1.18 3.53 8.34
C GLU A 44 0.66 2.09 8.40
N ILE A 45 1.54 1.10 8.61
CA ILE A 45 1.13 -0.29 8.71
C ILE A 45 0.24 -0.54 9.94
N LEU A 46 0.47 0.18 11.05
CA LEU A 46 -0.41 0.17 12.22
C LEU A 46 -1.77 0.81 11.90
N SER A 47 -1.79 1.96 11.21
CA SER A 47 -3.03 2.61 10.77
C SER A 47 -3.85 1.71 9.84
N VAL A 48 -3.20 1.02 8.89
CA VAL A 48 -3.84 0.04 8.00
C VAL A 48 -4.39 -1.15 8.80
N ARG A 49 -3.61 -1.68 9.75
CA ARG A 49 -4.09 -2.74 10.66
C ARG A 49 -5.34 -2.28 11.42
N GLU A 50 -5.32 -1.08 11.99
CA GLU A 50 -6.45 -0.52 12.74
C GLU A 50 -7.70 -0.37 11.86
N ALA A 51 -7.54 0.07 10.62
CA ALA A 51 -8.64 0.16 9.66
C ALA A 51 -9.27 -1.21 9.36
N VAL A 52 -8.44 -2.25 9.15
CA VAL A 52 -8.92 -3.62 8.93
C VAL A 52 -9.61 -4.18 10.19
N LEU A 53 -9.08 -3.89 11.38
CA LEU A 53 -9.69 -4.31 12.64
C LEU A 53 -10.99 -3.56 12.95
N ALA A 54 -11.08 -2.28 12.59
CA ALA A 54 -12.32 -1.51 12.66
C ALA A 54 -13.38 -2.10 11.73
N PHE A 55 -13.01 -2.44 10.49
CA PHE A 55 -13.87 -3.17 9.57
C PHE A 55 -14.36 -4.49 10.19
N HIS A 56 -13.46 -5.26 10.80
CA HIS A 56 -13.80 -6.53 11.44
C HIS A 56 -14.74 -6.34 12.63
N ARG A 57 -14.51 -5.34 13.47
CA ARG A 57 -15.38 -5.04 14.63
C ARG A 57 -16.80 -4.69 14.18
N ASP A 58 -16.92 -3.89 13.13
CA ASP A 58 -18.20 -3.35 12.70
C ASP A 58 -18.98 -4.41 11.89
N THR A 59 -18.33 -5.10 10.96
CA THR A 59 -19.00 -6.12 10.12
C THR A 59 -19.04 -7.51 10.78
N GLY A 60 -18.06 -7.86 11.60
CA GLY A 60 -17.89 -9.19 12.21
C GLY A 60 -17.09 -10.20 11.37
N CYS A 61 -16.62 -9.81 10.19
CA CYS A 61 -15.78 -10.63 9.33
C CYS A 61 -14.64 -9.78 8.76
N LEU A 62 -13.55 -10.41 8.34
CA LEU A 62 -12.51 -9.68 7.62
C LEU A 62 -12.95 -9.41 6.18
N PRO A 63 -12.30 -8.47 5.47
CA PRO A 63 -12.55 -8.27 4.05
C PRO A 63 -12.52 -9.58 3.26
N ARG A 64 -13.45 -9.71 2.31
CA ARG A 64 -13.61 -10.85 1.39
C ARG A 64 -14.04 -12.15 2.08
N GLN A 65 -14.50 -12.08 3.33
CA GLN A 65 -14.99 -13.23 4.10
C GLN A 65 -16.49 -13.14 4.38
N GLY A 66 -17.10 -14.27 4.70
CA GLY A 66 -18.52 -14.34 5.09
C GLY A 66 -19.45 -13.72 4.03
N PRO A 67 -20.46 -12.92 4.43
CA PRO A 67 -21.34 -12.23 3.48
C PRO A 67 -20.60 -11.29 2.51
N LEU A 68 -19.40 -10.84 2.88
CA LEU A 68 -18.58 -9.91 2.10
C LEU A 68 -17.62 -10.63 1.14
N ALA A 69 -17.67 -11.98 1.07
CA ALA A 69 -17.03 -12.76 0.02
C ALA A 69 -17.80 -12.67 -1.30
N LEU A 70 -17.20 -13.18 -2.38
CA LEU A 70 -17.88 -13.29 -3.67
C LEU A 70 -19.02 -14.32 -3.61
N VAL A 71 -20.06 -14.12 -4.43
CA VAL A 71 -21.19 -15.06 -4.55
C VAL A 71 -20.74 -16.50 -4.85
N PRO A 72 -19.81 -16.76 -5.79
CA PRO A 72 -19.28 -18.11 -6.01
C PRO A 72 -18.56 -18.72 -4.80
N ASP A 73 -18.11 -17.91 -3.84
CA ASP A 73 -17.43 -18.35 -2.61
C ASP A 73 -18.39 -18.43 -1.40
N GLY A 74 -19.70 -18.38 -1.63
CA GLY A 74 -20.70 -18.41 -0.58
C GLY A 74 -20.97 -17.07 0.10
N GLY A 75 -20.46 -15.96 -0.46
CA GLY A 75 -20.78 -14.60 -0.01
C GLY A 75 -21.94 -13.97 -0.81
N ARG A 76 -22.03 -12.63 -0.77
CA ARG A 76 -23.08 -11.85 -1.43
C ARG A 76 -22.54 -10.80 -2.41
N VAL A 77 -21.23 -10.60 -2.48
CA VAL A 77 -20.61 -9.64 -3.39
C VAL A 77 -20.62 -10.21 -4.82
N PRO A 78 -21.19 -9.52 -5.82
CA PRO A 78 -21.13 -9.97 -7.20
C PRO A 78 -19.68 -9.93 -7.70
N VAL A 79 -19.36 -10.75 -8.71
CA VAL A 79 -18.05 -10.68 -9.36
C VAL A 79 -17.92 -9.32 -10.06
N PRO A 80 -16.92 -8.49 -9.68
CA PRO A 80 -16.76 -7.17 -10.29
C PRO A 80 -16.25 -7.28 -11.73
N ALA A 81 -16.28 -6.17 -12.47
CA ALA A 81 -15.81 -6.13 -13.86
C ALA A 81 -14.34 -6.55 -14.04
N GLY A 82 -13.49 -6.31 -13.03
CA GLY A 82 -12.10 -6.80 -13.00
C GLY A 82 -11.97 -8.31 -12.84
N GLY A 83 -13.06 -9.02 -12.54
CA GLY A 83 -13.10 -10.46 -12.35
C GLY A 83 -12.80 -10.91 -10.92
N ARG A 84 -12.76 -12.23 -10.75
CA ARG A 84 -12.53 -12.89 -9.47
C ARG A 84 -11.13 -12.63 -8.92
N ASP A 85 -10.10 -12.78 -9.75
CA ASP A 85 -8.71 -12.63 -9.32
C ASP A 85 -8.40 -11.18 -8.92
N TRP A 86 -9.00 -10.21 -9.61
CA TRP A 86 -8.95 -8.80 -9.23
C TRP A 86 -9.52 -8.56 -7.82
N PHE A 87 -10.67 -9.14 -7.50
CA PHE A 87 -11.29 -8.99 -6.18
C PHE A 87 -10.49 -9.70 -5.07
N LEU A 88 -9.94 -10.88 -5.37
CA LEU A 88 -9.17 -11.69 -4.43
C LEU A 88 -7.71 -11.28 -4.31
N SER A 89 -7.22 -10.40 -5.20
CA SER A 89 -5.85 -9.90 -5.17
C SER A 89 -5.49 -9.36 -3.78
N PRO A 90 -4.37 -9.79 -3.18
CA PRO A 90 -3.92 -9.27 -1.89
C PRO A 90 -3.64 -7.77 -1.88
N ALA A 91 -3.42 -7.14 -3.04
CA ALA A 91 -3.24 -5.69 -3.16
C ALA A 91 -4.56 -4.91 -3.20
N ASN A 92 -5.72 -5.58 -3.28
CA ASN A 92 -7.02 -4.92 -3.44
C ASN A 92 -7.67 -4.60 -2.08
N ALA A 93 -7.76 -3.31 -1.78
CA ALA A 93 -8.34 -2.75 -0.57
C ALA A 93 -9.77 -2.20 -0.77
N VAL A 94 -10.46 -2.52 -1.87
CA VAL A 94 -11.75 -1.91 -2.25
C VAL A 94 -12.77 -1.87 -1.11
N GLN A 95 -12.91 -2.93 -0.31
CA GLN A 95 -13.91 -3.00 0.77
C GLN A 95 -13.58 -2.13 1.99
N LEU A 96 -12.34 -1.65 2.12
CA LEU A 96 -11.95 -0.68 3.13
C LEU A 96 -12.34 0.75 2.71
N TYR A 97 -12.53 0.99 1.40
CA TYR A 97 -12.88 2.28 0.84
C TYR A 97 -14.36 2.42 0.48
N GLU A 98 -15.01 1.35 0.03
CA GLU A 98 -16.33 1.39 -0.57
C GLU A 98 -17.28 0.41 0.12
N GLU A 99 -18.55 0.80 0.24
CA GLU A 99 -19.59 -0.04 0.83
C GLU A 99 -19.88 -1.23 -0.10
N PRO A 100 -19.77 -2.49 0.38
CA PRO A 100 -20.06 -3.66 -0.44
C PRO A 100 -21.55 -3.76 -0.79
N LEU A 101 -21.85 -3.82 -2.09
CA LEU A 101 -23.20 -3.98 -2.63
C LEU A 101 -23.41 -5.42 -3.14
N ASP A 102 -24.64 -5.91 -3.07
CA ASP A 102 -25.04 -7.16 -3.72
C ASP A 102 -25.34 -6.95 -5.21
N ALA A 103 -25.70 -8.03 -5.90
CA ALA A 103 -26.02 -8.00 -7.33
C ALA A 103 -27.18 -7.06 -7.70
N SER A 104 -28.03 -6.69 -6.74
CA SER A 104 -29.13 -5.75 -6.92
C SER A 104 -28.73 -4.30 -6.63
N GLY A 105 -27.47 -4.05 -6.28
CA GLY A 105 -26.97 -2.74 -5.85
C GLY A 105 -27.38 -2.37 -4.43
N THR A 106 -27.84 -3.32 -3.62
CA THR A 106 -28.23 -3.08 -2.23
C THR A 106 -27.06 -3.31 -1.28
N PRO A 107 -26.84 -2.45 -0.26
CA PRO A 107 -25.81 -2.71 0.75
C PRO A 107 -25.96 -4.10 1.39
N ILE A 108 -24.86 -4.87 1.42
CA ILE A 108 -24.88 -6.24 1.95
C ILE A 108 -25.04 -6.22 3.47
N MET A 109 -24.37 -5.28 4.13
CA MET A 109 -24.35 -5.11 5.58
C MET A 109 -24.45 -3.63 5.94
N PRO A 110 -25.58 -2.94 5.69
CA PRO A 110 -25.72 -1.55 6.08
C PRO A 110 -25.54 -1.38 7.59
N PHE A 111 -24.95 -0.27 8.03
CA PHE A 111 -24.75 -0.01 9.46
C PHE A 111 -26.09 0.15 10.20
N ASP A 112 -26.32 -0.73 11.16
CA ASP A 112 -27.43 -0.70 12.10
C ASP A 112 -26.94 -0.08 13.42
N ARG A 113 -27.49 1.10 13.76
CA ARG A 113 -27.13 1.85 14.98
C ARG A 113 -27.56 1.13 16.26
N ASP A 114 -28.67 0.40 16.23
CA ASP A 114 -29.22 -0.24 17.42
C ASP A 114 -28.39 -1.47 17.79
N ARG A 115 -27.89 -2.18 16.77
CA ARG A 115 -27.01 -3.34 16.95
C ARG A 115 -25.53 -2.96 17.05
N GLY A 116 -25.17 -1.75 16.63
CA GLY A 116 -23.77 -1.31 16.51
C GLY A 116 -22.97 -2.16 15.52
N ARG A 117 -23.60 -2.68 14.47
CA ARG A 117 -23.02 -3.63 13.52
C ARG A 117 -23.39 -3.27 12.08
N GLY A 118 -22.53 -3.66 11.15
CA GLY A 118 -22.63 -3.34 9.73
C GLY A 118 -21.46 -2.48 9.26
N TRP A 119 -21.34 -2.28 7.95
CA TRP A 119 -20.28 -1.50 7.35
C TRP A 119 -20.44 -0.01 7.72
N ARG A 120 -19.46 0.55 8.43
CA ARG A 120 -19.46 1.94 8.91
C ARG A 120 -18.31 2.76 8.31
N GLY A 121 -17.81 2.31 7.16
CA GLY A 121 -16.67 2.93 6.50
C GLY A 121 -17.00 4.30 5.89
N PRO A 122 -16.09 4.85 5.08
CA PRO A 122 -14.81 4.25 4.71
C PRO A 122 -13.88 4.10 5.92
N TYR A 123 -13.13 2.99 5.99
CA TYR A 123 -12.17 2.72 7.06
C TYR A 123 -10.78 3.29 6.76
N LEU A 124 -10.52 3.56 5.47
CA LEU A 124 -9.36 4.29 4.99
C LEU A 124 -9.84 5.52 4.24
N THR A 125 -9.27 6.68 4.50
CA THR A 125 -9.58 7.90 3.76
C THR A 125 -8.77 7.95 2.48
N ARG A 126 -9.44 8.05 1.32
CA ARG A 126 -8.77 8.27 0.03
C ARG A 126 -8.25 9.70 -0.05
N PHE A 127 -6.97 9.92 0.25
CA PHE A 127 -6.27 11.16 -0.12
C PHE A 127 -5.80 11.12 -1.59
N ALA A 128 -6.62 10.59 -2.50
CA ALA A 128 -6.32 10.50 -3.94
C ALA A 128 -5.15 9.58 -4.37
N GLU A 129 -4.77 8.61 -3.54
CA GLU A 129 -3.71 7.63 -3.84
C GLU A 129 -4.28 6.23 -3.57
N GLY A 130 -4.23 5.25 -4.45
CA GLY A 130 -3.92 5.23 -5.87
C GLY A 130 -4.42 3.90 -6.44
N TRP A 131 -4.64 3.85 -7.73
CA TRP A 131 -5.08 2.64 -8.42
C TRP A 131 -3.84 1.88 -8.85
N VAL A 132 -3.61 0.72 -8.25
CA VAL A 132 -2.44 -0.13 -8.49
C VAL A 132 -2.77 -1.26 -9.47
N ASP A 133 -1.85 -1.51 -10.39
CA ASP A 133 -1.83 -2.74 -11.17
C ASP A 133 -0.94 -3.77 -10.47
N ALA A 134 -1.40 -5.01 -10.31
CA ALA A 134 -0.57 -6.08 -9.74
C ALA A 134 -0.83 -7.41 -10.44
N GLY A 135 0.09 -8.34 -10.31
CA GLY A 135 0.00 -9.65 -10.94
C GLY A 135 -0.96 -10.60 -10.21
N ALA A 136 -1.72 -11.37 -10.98
CA ALA A 136 -2.57 -12.45 -10.47
C ALA A 136 -1.78 -13.66 -9.96
N GLY A 137 -0.45 -13.64 -10.07
CA GLY A 137 0.46 -14.67 -9.55
C GLY A 137 0.69 -14.58 -8.04
N LEU A 138 0.05 -13.65 -7.32
CA LEU A 138 0.11 -13.54 -5.87
C LEU A 138 -1.13 -14.15 -5.21
N GLY A 139 -0.93 -15.25 -4.47
CA GLY A 139 -1.96 -15.96 -3.74
C GLY A 139 -2.40 -15.25 -2.46
N THR A 140 -3.66 -15.50 -2.04
CA THR A 140 -4.23 -14.94 -0.80
C THR A 140 -3.54 -15.41 0.48
N ASP A 141 -2.72 -16.45 0.42
CA ASP A 141 -1.92 -16.98 1.53
C ASP A 141 -0.49 -16.39 1.60
N GLY A 142 -0.10 -15.58 0.61
CA GLY A 142 1.25 -15.03 0.46
C GLY A 142 2.18 -15.86 -0.41
N SER A 143 1.68 -16.90 -1.08
CA SER A 143 2.48 -17.62 -2.08
C SER A 143 2.57 -16.86 -3.40
N GLY A 144 3.69 -17.00 -4.11
CA GLY A 144 3.88 -16.38 -5.43
C GLY A 144 4.41 -14.95 -5.37
N SER A 145 4.02 -14.11 -6.33
CA SER A 145 4.57 -12.74 -6.46
C SER A 145 3.58 -11.75 -7.09
N PRO A 146 3.52 -10.48 -6.62
CA PRO A 146 2.72 -9.43 -7.23
C PRO A 146 3.26 -8.96 -8.59
N THR A 147 4.40 -9.47 -9.04
CA THR A 147 4.99 -9.17 -10.35
C THR A 147 4.97 -10.40 -11.29
N ALA A 148 4.08 -11.36 -11.02
CA ALA A 148 3.92 -12.57 -11.81
C ALA A 148 2.45 -12.79 -12.26
N GLY A 149 2.26 -13.56 -13.33
CA GLY A 149 0.94 -13.90 -13.87
C GLY A 149 0.27 -12.75 -14.65
N PRO A 150 -1.00 -12.90 -15.07
CA PRO A 150 -1.73 -11.84 -15.74
C PRO A 150 -1.82 -10.55 -14.91
N VAL A 151 -1.75 -9.39 -15.56
CA VAL A 151 -1.89 -8.08 -14.89
C VAL A 151 -3.35 -7.85 -14.53
N LEU A 152 -3.60 -7.62 -13.25
CA LEU A 152 -4.86 -7.14 -12.71
C LEU A 152 -4.77 -5.62 -12.63
N GLU A 153 -5.53 -4.92 -13.46
CA GLU A 153 -5.44 -3.46 -13.55
C GLU A 153 -6.33 -2.75 -12.54
N LYS A 154 -5.89 -1.57 -12.11
CA LYS A 154 -6.71 -0.56 -11.44
C LYS A 154 -7.44 -1.15 -10.23
N MET A 155 -6.69 -1.70 -9.29
CA MET A 155 -7.22 -2.06 -7.98
C MET A 155 -7.06 -0.86 -7.03
N PRO A 156 -8.07 -0.52 -6.21
CA PRO A 156 -7.86 0.37 -5.09
C PRO A 156 -6.81 -0.24 -4.16
N GLY A 157 -5.65 0.38 -4.04
CA GLY A 157 -4.57 -0.04 -3.16
C GLY A 157 -4.27 1.00 -2.09
N VAL A 158 -3.48 0.59 -1.09
CA VAL A 158 -2.87 1.49 -0.10
C VAL A 158 -1.37 1.40 -0.31
N ALA A 159 -0.71 2.51 -0.62
CA ALA A 159 0.73 2.52 -0.82
C ALA A 159 1.46 2.57 0.53
N ASP A 160 2.60 1.90 0.61
CA ASP A 160 3.60 2.08 1.66
C ASP A 160 4.51 3.30 1.33
N PRO A 161 5.41 3.74 2.23
CA PRO A 161 6.12 4.99 2.04
C PRO A 161 7.31 4.88 1.08
N PHE A 162 7.74 3.67 0.71
CA PHE A 162 8.96 3.47 -0.08
C PHE A 162 8.69 3.66 -1.57
N GLU A 163 9.15 4.77 -2.13
CA GLU A 163 8.89 5.07 -3.54
C GLU A 163 9.75 4.26 -4.51
N HIS A 164 9.11 3.49 -5.39
CA HIS A 164 9.77 2.74 -6.46
C HIS A 164 9.17 3.00 -7.83
N PRO A 165 9.95 2.84 -8.93
CA PRO A 165 9.36 2.77 -10.26
C PRO A 165 8.51 1.50 -10.42
N PRO A 166 7.57 1.49 -11.39
CA PRO A 166 6.86 0.28 -11.78
C PRO A 166 7.81 -0.84 -12.23
N VAL A 167 7.39 -2.09 -12.05
CA VAL A 167 8.14 -3.27 -12.49
C VAL A 167 7.51 -3.79 -13.78
N GLY A 168 7.97 -3.30 -14.93
CA GLY A 168 7.33 -3.59 -16.20
C GLY A 168 5.89 -3.08 -16.22
N ASN A 169 4.92 -3.98 -16.36
CA ASN A 169 3.48 -3.67 -16.31
C ASN A 169 2.86 -3.87 -14.91
N TYR A 170 3.66 -4.23 -13.91
CA TYR A 170 3.21 -4.45 -12.54
C TYR A 170 3.57 -3.28 -11.64
N LEU A 171 2.84 -3.14 -10.55
CA LEU A 171 3.02 -2.11 -9.52
C LEU A 171 2.94 -0.70 -10.13
N VAL A 172 2.12 -0.57 -11.17
CA VAL A 172 1.84 0.70 -11.84
C VAL A 172 0.75 1.42 -11.07
N TRP A 173 1.07 2.60 -10.52
CA TRP A 173 0.13 3.41 -9.76
C TRP A 173 -0.45 4.55 -10.57
N ARG A 174 -1.69 4.92 -10.27
CA ARG A 174 -2.38 6.08 -10.85
C ARG A 174 -3.13 6.83 -9.76
N ALA A 175 -3.05 8.15 -9.74
CA ALA A 175 -3.81 8.97 -8.78
C ALA A 175 -5.33 8.86 -8.96
N LEU A 176 -5.79 8.67 -10.20
CA LEU A 176 -7.21 8.55 -10.55
C LEU A 176 -7.47 7.30 -11.38
N ALA A 177 -8.69 6.79 -11.32
CA ALA A 177 -9.13 5.69 -12.18
C ALA A 177 -8.98 6.10 -13.65
N GLY A 178 -8.12 5.41 -14.40
CA GLY A 178 -7.80 5.75 -15.80
C GLY A 178 -6.84 6.94 -15.97
N GLY A 179 -6.24 7.44 -14.90
CA GLY A 179 -5.20 8.47 -14.94
C GLY A 179 -3.88 7.99 -15.57
N ARG A 180 -2.92 8.90 -15.70
CA ARG A 180 -1.58 8.54 -16.17
C ARG A 180 -0.83 7.77 -15.07
N PRO A 181 -0.01 6.76 -15.44
CA PRO A 181 0.94 6.13 -14.53
C PRO A 181 1.82 7.16 -13.82
N LEU A 182 1.97 6.99 -12.51
CA LEU A 182 2.94 7.71 -11.71
C LEU A 182 4.35 7.13 -11.97
N PRO A 183 5.39 7.98 -12.10
CA PRO A 183 6.74 7.52 -12.37
C PRO A 183 7.36 6.78 -11.18
N ARG A 184 6.99 7.16 -9.96
CA ARG A 184 7.36 6.53 -8.70
C ARG A 184 6.18 6.61 -7.74
N HIS A 185 6.00 5.58 -6.93
CA HIS A 185 5.04 5.54 -5.83
C HIS A 185 5.37 4.37 -4.91
N GLY A 186 4.71 4.30 -3.75
CA GLY A 186 4.84 3.19 -2.81
C GLY A 186 4.49 1.82 -3.39
N ARG A 187 4.86 0.75 -2.71
CA ARG A 187 4.33 -0.60 -2.99
C ARG A 187 2.99 -0.78 -2.28
N PRO A 188 2.06 -1.59 -2.83
CA PRO A 188 0.79 -1.81 -2.14
C PRO A 188 1.00 -2.61 -0.86
N PHE A 189 0.40 -2.18 0.25
CA PHE A 189 0.18 -3.05 1.40
C PHE A 189 -0.65 -4.27 0.95
N LEU A 190 -0.17 -5.46 1.32
CA LEU A 190 -0.75 -6.74 0.91
C LEU A 190 -1.49 -7.39 2.07
N PHE A 191 -2.74 -7.81 1.82
CA PHE A 191 -3.61 -8.44 2.82
C PHE A 191 -3.69 -9.94 2.60
N PHE A 192 -3.07 -10.71 3.50
CA PHE A 192 -2.96 -12.17 3.40
C PHE A 192 -3.71 -12.91 4.50
N ASP A 193 -4.04 -14.17 4.22
CA ASP A 193 -4.58 -15.15 5.15
C ASP A 193 -5.85 -14.67 5.89
N LEU A 194 -6.64 -13.78 5.27
CA LEU A 194 -7.82 -13.16 5.91
C LEU A 194 -8.91 -14.16 6.31
N ALA A 195 -8.91 -15.36 5.73
CA ALA A 195 -9.81 -16.46 6.11
C ALA A 195 -9.43 -17.12 7.46
N ARG A 196 -8.19 -16.93 7.93
CA ARG A 196 -7.64 -17.58 9.13
C ARG A 196 -7.17 -16.56 10.14
N ARG A 197 -7.91 -16.42 11.23
CA ARG A 197 -7.67 -15.39 12.25
C ARG A 197 -6.27 -15.43 12.86
N ASP A 198 -5.69 -16.61 13.04
CA ASP A 198 -4.35 -16.83 13.59
C ASP A 198 -3.21 -16.47 12.62
N ARG A 199 -3.51 -16.36 11.32
CA ARG A 199 -2.52 -16.08 10.26
C ARG A 199 -2.73 -14.77 9.53
N ALA A 200 -3.90 -14.16 9.66
CA ALA A 200 -4.26 -12.93 8.96
C ALA A 200 -3.26 -11.82 9.25
N ARG A 201 -2.71 -11.24 8.19
CA ARG A 201 -1.60 -10.28 8.27
C ARG A 201 -1.65 -9.23 7.15
N VAL A 202 -1.00 -8.11 7.42
CA VAL A 202 -0.67 -7.06 6.45
C VAL A 202 0.84 -7.08 6.23
N VAL A 203 1.28 -6.93 4.98
CA VAL A 203 2.70 -6.97 4.59
C VAL A 203 3.01 -5.76 3.71
N SER A 204 4.13 -5.08 3.99
CA SER A 204 4.80 -4.14 3.07
C SER A 204 6.00 -4.85 2.45
N MET A 205 6.38 -4.44 1.24
CA MET A 205 7.52 -4.98 0.49
C MET A 205 8.87 -4.36 0.91
N GLY A 206 8.90 -3.61 2.01
CA GLY A 206 10.13 -3.06 2.56
C GLY A 206 10.81 -1.99 1.69
N PRO A 207 11.98 -1.50 2.15
CA PRO A 207 12.81 -0.53 1.43
C PRO A 207 13.27 -0.92 0.03
N ASP A 208 13.40 -2.21 -0.29
CA ASP A 208 13.83 -2.66 -1.62
C ASP A 208 12.67 -2.76 -2.63
N GLY A 209 11.43 -2.83 -2.11
CA GLY A 209 10.21 -2.87 -2.88
C GLY A 209 9.99 -4.16 -3.66
N ILE A 210 10.61 -5.26 -3.23
CA ILE A 210 10.51 -6.61 -3.77
C ILE A 210 9.76 -7.48 -2.77
N TYR A 211 8.75 -8.20 -3.25
CA TYR A 211 8.04 -9.13 -2.37
C TYR A 211 8.84 -10.41 -2.13
N GLU A 212 9.15 -10.66 -0.86
CA GLU A 212 9.96 -11.80 -0.40
C GLU A 212 9.18 -12.74 0.55
N ALA A 213 7.86 -12.80 0.40
CA ALA A 213 6.96 -13.66 1.17
C ALA A 213 7.01 -13.45 2.70
N GLY A 214 7.28 -12.23 3.14
CA GLY A 214 7.43 -11.86 4.55
C GLY A 214 8.82 -12.15 5.12
N SER A 215 9.83 -12.31 4.26
CA SER A 215 11.24 -12.46 4.63
C SER A 215 12.08 -11.29 4.12
N GLY A 216 13.39 -11.30 4.37
CA GLY A 216 14.29 -10.18 4.04
C GLY A 216 13.87 -8.89 4.73
N ASP A 217 13.55 -7.85 3.95
CA ASP A 217 13.12 -6.55 4.45
C ASP A 217 11.59 -6.34 4.41
N ASP A 218 10.81 -7.34 3.97
CA ASP A 218 9.36 -7.32 4.06
C ASP A 218 8.91 -7.11 5.52
N VAL A 219 8.11 -6.07 5.76
CA VAL A 219 7.57 -5.80 7.10
C VAL A 219 6.18 -6.41 7.23
N THR A 220 6.05 -7.33 8.18
CA THR A 220 4.81 -8.07 8.44
C THR A 220 4.20 -7.70 9.78
N ILE A 221 2.89 -7.40 9.79
CA ILE A 221 2.10 -7.28 11.01
C ILE A 221 0.90 -8.23 11.02
N HIS A 222 0.74 -8.98 12.11
CA HIS A 222 -0.44 -9.83 12.30
C HIS A 222 -1.62 -9.03 12.82
N LEU A 223 -2.82 -9.31 12.31
CA LEU A 223 -4.03 -8.58 12.68
C LEU A 223 -4.44 -8.84 14.13
N PHE A 224 -4.37 -10.08 14.59
CA PHE A 224 -4.94 -10.51 15.89
C PHE A 224 -3.90 -10.99 16.92
N ARG A 225 -2.63 -10.68 16.72
CA ARG A 225 -1.56 -10.99 17.68
C ARG A 225 -1.29 -9.81 18.61
#